data_AF-A0AAV3H5M9-F1
#
_entry.id   AF-A0AAV3H5M9-F1
#
_cell.length_a   1.000
_cell.length_b   1.000
_cell.length_c   1.000
_cell.angle_alpha   90.00
_cell.angle_beta   90.00
_cell.angle_gamma   90.00
#
_symmetry.space_group_name_H-M   'P 1'
#
loop_
_entity.id
_entity.type
_entity.pdbx_description
1 polymer ?
#
loop_
_entity_poly.entity_id
_entity_poly.type
_entity_poly.pdbx_seq_one_letter_code
_entity_poly.pdbx_strand_id
1 'polypeptide(L)'
;TITDMQQRQRDVAALDARYSRELADARAENETLRADVAAGYRSLRINATCPGPVREATGTARVDNATGPRLADTAERDYFTLRERLITMQKQLEGTQKYINEQCR
;
A
#
# COMPACT_ATOMS: atom_id res chain seq x y z
N THR A 1 -31.56 -13.80 -23.42
CA THR A 1 -31.38 -14.85 -24.45
C THR A 1 -30.07 -15.57 -24.21
N ILE A 2 -29.78 -16.69 -24.87
CA ILE A 2 -28.47 -17.38 -24.73
C ILE A 2 -27.30 -16.44 -25.06
N THR A 3 -27.46 -15.59 -26.07
CA THR A 3 -26.46 -14.57 -26.44
C THR A 3 -26.20 -13.56 -25.33
N ASP A 4 -27.25 -13.09 -24.64
CA ASP A 4 -27.13 -12.17 -23.50
C ASP A 4 -26.37 -12.82 -22.33
N MET A 5 -26.66 -14.09 -22.01
CA MET A 5 -25.93 -14.83 -20.98
C MET A 5 -24.44 -14.98 -21.32
N GLN A 6 -24.11 -15.29 -22.58
CA GLN A 6 -22.73 -15.40 -23.04
C GLN A 6 -21.99 -14.05 -22.98
N GLN A 7 -22.68 -12.95 -23.27
CA GLN A 7 -22.08 -11.62 -23.20
C GLN A 7 -21.73 -11.25 -21.76
N ARG A 8 -22.68 -11.40 -20.83
CA ARG A 8 -22.46 -11.15 -19.39
C ARG A 8 -21.30 -11.99 -18.83
N GLN A 9 -21.19 -13.25 -19.22
CA GLN A 9 -20.05 -14.10 -18.79
C GLN A 9 -18.69 -13.54 -19.24
N ARG A 10 -18.58 -13.04 -20.48
CA ARG A 10 -17.33 -12.43 -20.97
C ARG A 10 -17.03 -11.14 -20.24
N ASP A 11 -18.03 -10.31 -20.03
CA ASP A 11 -17.87 -9.01 -19.37
C ASP A 11 -17.43 -9.18 -17.91
N VAL A 12 -18.00 -10.16 -17.19
CA VAL A 12 -17.58 -10.53 -15.83
C VAL A 12 -16.15 -11.05 -15.80
N ALA A 13 -15.76 -11.93 -16.74
CA ALA A 13 -14.39 -12.44 -16.82
C ALA A 13 -13.39 -11.32 -17.12
N ALA A 14 -13.74 -10.36 -17.99
CA ALA A 14 -12.91 -9.20 -18.27
C ALA A 14 -12.77 -8.27 -17.05
N LEU A 15 -13.86 -8.09 -16.29
CA LEU A 15 -13.87 -7.32 -15.06
C LEU A 15 -12.95 -7.95 -14.00
N ASP A 16 -13.07 -9.27 -13.79
CA ASP A 16 -12.23 -10.02 -12.85
C ASP A 16 -10.74 -9.94 -13.22
N ALA A 17 -10.41 -10.20 -14.50
CA ALA A 17 -9.04 -10.14 -14.99
C ALA A 17 -8.42 -8.75 -14.78
N ARG A 18 -9.21 -7.69 -15.02
CA ARG A 18 -8.77 -6.31 -14.82
C ARG A 18 -8.44 -6.04 -13.35
N TYR A 19 -9.36 -6.29 -12.42
CA TYR A 19 -9.14 -5.96 -11.02
C TYR A 19 -8.11 -6.88 -10.34
N SER A 20 -8.01 -8.14 -10.78
CA SER A 20 -6.95 -9.05 -10.34
C SER A 20 -5.57 -8.55 -10.74
N ARG A 21 -5.42 -8.06 -11.97
CA ARG A 21 -4.16 -7.45 -12.43
C ARG A 21 -3.83 -6.17 -11.67
N GLU A 22 -4.79 -5.24 -11.56
CA GLU A 22 -4.58 -3.98 -10.83
C GLU A 22 -4.21 -4.23 -9.35
N LEU A 23 -4.80 -5.25 -8.72
CA LEU A 23 -4.45 -5.67 -7.36
C LEU A 23 -3.03 -6.23 -7.29
N ALA A 24 -2.63 -7.09 -8.23
CA ALA A 24 -1.29 -7.65 -8.28
C ALA A 24 -0.22 -6.54 -8.49
N ASP A 25 -0.47 -5.62 -9.42
CA ASP A 25 0.42 -4.50 -9.71
C ASP A 25 0.60 -3.60 -8.46
N ALA A 26 -0.50 -3.26 -7.78
CA ALA A 26 -0.45 -2.45 -6.57
C ALA A 26 0.26 -3.15 -5.39
N ARG A 27 0.10 -4.48 -5.26
CA ARG A 27 0.84 -5.28 -4.27
C ARG A 27 2.35 -5.32 -4.60
N ALA A 28 2.71 -5.46 -5.87
CA ALA A 28 4.10 -5.43 -6.29
C ALA A 28 4.76 -4.07 -6.01
N GLU A 29 4.04 -2.97 -6.23
CA GLU A 29 4.50 -1.63 -5.86
C GLU A 29 4.69 -1.50 -4.34
N ASN A 30 3.78 -2.07 -3.54
CA ASN A 30 3.91 -2.09 -2.08
C ASN A 30 5.15 -2.84 -1.61
N GLU A 31 5.41 -4.02 -2.17
CA GLU A 31 6.58 -4.80 -1.82
C GLU A 31 7.87 -4.10 -2.27
N THR A 32 7.86 -3.43 -3.42
CA THR A 32 8.99 -2.59 -3.87
C THR A 32 9.28 -1.47 -2.86
N LEU A 33 8.25 -0.76 -2.40
CA LEU A 33 8.41 0.28 -1.38
C LEU A 33 8.91 -0.29 -0.05
N ARG A 34 8.45 -1.48 0.33
CA ARG A 34 8.90 -2.18 1.52
C ARG A 34 10.38 -2.54 1.43
N ALA A 35 10.82 -3.07 0.30
CA ALA A 35 12.22 -3.37 0.04
C ALA A 35 13.10 -2.11 0.03
N ASP A 36 12.64 -1.04 -0.59
CA ASP A 36 13.34 0.25 -0.62
C ASP A 36 13.51 0.84 0.79
N VAL A 37 12.50 0.73 1.66
CA VAL A 37 12.60 1.16 3.05
C VAL A 37 13.54 0.28 3.85
N ALA A 38 13.46 -1.05 3.68
CA ALA A 38 14.36 -1.99 4.36
C ALA A 38 15.83 -1.81 3.94
N ALA A 39 16.07 -1.44 2.68
CA ALA A 39 17.40 -1.15 2.14
C ALA A 39 17.90 0.28 2.45
N GLY A 40 17.05 1.14 3.05
CA GLY A 40 17.39 2.53 3.35
C GLY A 40 17.40 3.47 2.14
N TYR A 41 16.97 3.01 0.96
CA TYR A 41 16.79 3.85 -0.22
C TYR A 41 15.60 4.82 -0.08
N ARG A 42 14.63 4.47 0.76
CA ARG A 42 13.49 5.32 1.15
C ARG A 42 13.31 5.31 2.66
N SER A 43 12.64 6.35 3.17
CA SER A 43 12.31 6.48 4.60
C SER A 43 10.82 6.76 4.78
N LEU A 44 10.17 6.07 5.73
CA LEU A 44 8.85 6.46 6.20
C LEU A 44 8.97 7.72 7.08
N ARG A 45 8.03 8.65 6.90
CA ARG A 45 8.00 9.92 7.66
C ARG A 45 6.66 10.06 8.34
N ILE A 46 6.70 10.55 9.58
CA ILE A 46 5.51 10.95 10.32
C ILE A 46 5.33 12.45 10.18
N ASN A 47 4.09 12.89 10.02
CA ASN A 47 3.76 14.29 10.17
C ASN A 47 3.62 14.57 11.68
N ALA A 48 4.65 15.15 12.28
CA ALA A 48 4.71 15.41 13.72
C ALA A 48 4.82 16.92 14.00
N THR A 49 4.07 17.38 15.00
CA THR A 49 4.23 18.71 15.59
C THR A 49 4.97 18.56 16.91
N CYS A 50 6.15 19.17 17.04
CA CYS A 50 6.93 19.16 18.26
C CYS A 50 6.64 20.44 19.08
N PRO A 51 5.92 20.36 20.22
CA PRO A 51 5.47 21.55 20.97
C PRO A 51 6.57 22.24 21.81
N GLY A 52 7.85 22.08 21.45
CA GLY A 52 8.97 22.69 22.17
C GLY A 52 10.28 22.64 21.37
N PRO A 53 11.32 23.36 21.82
CA PRO A 53 12.63 23.30 21.18
C PRO A 53 13.17 21.87 21.27
N VAL A 54 13.49 21.29 20.11
CA VAL A 54 14.25 20.05 20.04
C VAL A 54 15.64 20.37 20.58
N ARG A 55 15.94 19.93 21.81
CA ARG A 55 17.26 20.15 22.41
C ARG A 55 18.29 19.41 21.55
N GLU A 56 19.27 20.14 21.03
CA GLU A 56 20.49 19.52 20.50
C GLU A 56 21.09 18.63 21.59
N ALA A 57 21.44 17.39 21.25
CA ALA A 57 22.08 16.49 22.18
C ALA A 57 23.39 17.11 22.66
N THR A 58 23.53 17.36 23.97
CA THR A 58 24.71 17.99 24.61
C THR A 58 25.97 17.10 24.61
N GLY A 59 26.04 16.09 23.75
CA GLY A 59 27.13 15.14 23.68
C GLY A 59 28.26 15.63 22.78
N THR A 60 29.51 15.37 23.19
CA THR A 60 30.69 15.50 22.32
C THR A 60 30.43 14.79 20.99
N ALA A 61 30.60 15.48 19.86
CA ALA A 61 30.45 14.90 18.54
C ALA A 61 31.42 13.72 18.37
N ARG A 62 30.97 12.51 18.69
CA ARG A 62 31.65 11.26 18.34
C ARG A 62 31.07 10.82 17.01
N VAL A 63 31.97 10.46 16.11
CA VAL A 63 31.68 9.86 14.81
C VAL A 63 31.27 8.41 15.03
N ASP A 64 30.16 8.21 15.73
CA ASP A 64 29.47 6.94 15.78
C ASP A 64 28.84 6.71 14.40
N ASN A 65 29.11 5.57 13.77
CA ASN A 65 28.40 5.13 12.57
C ASN A 65 27.04 4.53 12.95
N ALA A 66 26.26 5.28 13.74
CA ALA A 66 24.95 4.88 14.16
C ALA A 66 24.03 4.96 12.94
N THR A 67 23.20 3.94 12.76
CA THR A 67 22.12 3.98 11.80
C THR A 67 21.29 5.23 12.06
N GLY A 68 21.05 6.03 11.01
CA GLY A 68 20.27 7.26 11.12
C GLY A 68 18.90 7.02 11.79
N PRO A 69 18.31 8.05 12.40
CA PRO A 69 17.04 7.92 13.10
C PRO A 69 15.97 7.33 12.17
N ARG A 70 15.37 6.20 12.58
CA ARG A 70 14.33 5.49 11.84
C ARG A 70 13.18 5.09 12.75
N LEU A 71 12.04 4.73 12.15
CA LEU A 71 10.90 4.20 12.91
C LEU A 71 11.27 2.85 13.53
N ALA A 72 10.53 2.45 14.56
CA ALA A 72 10.66 1.10 15.10
C ALA A 72 10.31 0.06 14.02
N ASP A 73 11.02 -1.07 13.98
CA ASP A 73 10.78 -2.14 13.01
C ASP A 73 9.32 -2.63 13.00
N THR A 74 8.66 -2.62 14.17
CA THR A 74 7.24 -2.93 14.29
C THR A 74 6.37 -1.92 13.58
N ALA A 75 6.65 -0.62 13.72
CA ALA A 75 5.91 0.44 13.06
C ALA A 75 6.08 0.40 11.52
N GLU A 76 7.29 0.12 11.03
CA GLU A 76 7.53 -0.07 9.59
C GLU A 76 6.76 -1.28 9.05
N ARG A 77 6.80 -2.42 9.74
CA ARG A 77 6.05 -3.63 9.36
C ARG A 77 4.54 -3.40 9.35
N ASP A 78 4.02 -2.79 10.40
CA ASP A 78 2.59 -2.57 10.58
C ASP A 78 2.05 -1.58 9.53
N TYR A 79 2.85 -0.57 9.16
CA TYR A 79 2.53 0.36 8.08
C TYR A 79 2.31 -0.37 6.74
N PHE A 80 3.26 -1.22 6.32
CA PHE A 80 3.13 -1.94 5.05
C PHE A 80 2.00 -2.98 5.09
N THR A 81 1.81 -3.65 6.22
CA THR A 81 0.67 -4.56 6.44
C THR A 81 -0.66 -3.83 6.29
N LEU A 82 -0.79 -2.63 6.87
CA LEU A 82 -1.99 -1.81 6.75
C LEU A 82 -2.20 -1.35 5.30
N ARG A 83 -1.14 -0.89 4.63
CA ARG A 83 -1.21 -0.45 3.23
C ARG A 83 -1.63 -1.60 2.31
N GLU A 84 -1.12 -2.81 2.50
CA GLU A 84 -1.53 -4.00 1.71
C GLU A 84 -3.02 -4.36 1.91
N ARG A 85 -3.50 -4.30 3.16
CA ARG A 85 -4.92 -4.52 3.48
C ARG A 85 -5.80 -3.48 2.81
N LEU A 86 -5.41 -2.20 2.86
CA LEU A 86 -6.13 -1.10 2.20
C LEU A 86 -6.19 -1.28 0.69
N ILE A 87 -5.07 -1.61 0.03
CA ILE A 87 -5.01 -1.90 -1.41
C ILE A 87 -5.99 -3.02 -1.77
N THR A 88 -5.98 -4.11 -0.99
CA THR A 88 -6.85 -5.27 -1.24
C THR A 88 -8.32 -4.89 -1.08
N MET A 89 -8.69 -4.26 0.03
CA MET A 89 -10.07 -3.85 0.29
C MET A 89 -10.58 -2.85 -0.75
N GLN A 90 -9.75 -1.88 -1.13
CA GLN A 90 -10.12 -0.89 -2.13
C GLN A 90 -10.40 -1.55 -3.49
N LYS A 91 -9.54 -2.47 -3.95
CA LYS A 91 -9.74 -3.15 -5.24
C LYS A 91 -10.96 -4.07 -5.22
N GLN A 92 -11.20 -4.78 -4.12
CA GLN A 92 -12.41 -5.57 -3.95
C GLN A 92 -13.68 -4.71 -3.99
N LEU A 93 -13.67 -3.55 -3.31
CA LEU A 93 -14.79 -2.64 -3.29
C LEU A 93 -15.06 -2.02 -4.67
N GLU A 94 -14.03 -1.52 -5.35
CA GLU A 94 -14.14 -0.97 -6.70
C GLU A 94 -14.67 -2.02 -7.70
N GLY A 95 -14.10 -3.22 -7.69
CA GLY A 95 -14.53 -4.32 -8.56
C GLY A 95 -15.96 -4.77 -8.29
N THR A 96 -16.34 -4.91 -7.02
CA THR A 96 -17.71 -5.32 -6.63
C THR A 96 -18.73 -4.25 -7.02
N GLN A 97 -18.43 -2.97 -6.75
CA GLN A 97 -19.31 -1.86 -7.12
C GLN A 97 -19.53 -1.82 -8.64
N LYS A 98 -18.47 -2.04 -9.42
CA LYS A 98 -18.54 -2.06 -10.88
C LYS A 98 -19.35 -3.26 -11.38
N TYR A 99 -19.12 -4.45 -10.83
CA TYR A 99 -19.91 -5.64 -11.13
C TYR A 99 -21.42 -5.40 -10.91
N ILE A 100 -21.79 -4.86 -9.74
CA ILE A 100 -23.20 -4.58 -9.43
C ILE A 100 -23.81 -3.61 -10.44
N ASN A 101 -23.09 -2.54 -10.78
CA ASN A 101 -23.59 -1.52 -11.69
C ASN A 101 -23.74 -2.00 -13.13
N GLU A 102 -22.88 -2.91 -13.59
CA GLU A 102 -22.86 -3.38 -14.98
C GLU A 102 -23.65 -4.67 -15.19
N GLN A 103 -23.79 -5.52 -14.16
CA GLN A 103 -24.28 -6.89 -14.29
C GLN A 103 -25.54 -7.20 -13.47
N CYS A 104 -25.81 -6.45 -12.38
CA CYS A 104 -26.93 -6.75 -11.47
C CYS A 104 -28.11 -5.77 -11.57
N ARG A 105 -28.00 -4.75 -12.41
CA ARG A 105 -29.11 -3.90 -12.80
C ARG A 105 -29.86 -4.53 -13.98
#